data_AF-A0A3D4IID1-F1
#
_entry.id   AF-A0A3D4IID1-F1
#
_cell.length_a   1.000
_cell.length_b   1.000
_cell.length_c   1.000
_cell.angle_alpha   90.00
_cell.angle_beta   90.00
_cell.angle_gamma   90.00
#
_symmetry.space_group_name_H-M   'P 1'
#
loop_
_entity.id
_entity.type
_entity.pdbx_description
1 polymer ?
#
loop_
_entity_poly.entity_id
_entity_poly.type
_entity_poly.pdbx_seq_one_letter_code
_entity_poly.pdbx_strand_id
1 'polypeptide(L)'
;MKMPVSLLETNDLNRLDLNPYNVLILSEGTYPNGAAEKLKTWLAEGNTLIALQGAAQWAIRSNLTDEKIKEPKPLDLRNVPFENLSRTRGAQNIAGAIFEAKLDLTHPLAFGQNEKMAFFKSSETLYQISAVPGATVARYTDQPYISGYVSDEMLQEIKGTAALISRKSGRGNVILFADNPNFRAFWYGTNGLMLNAIFLGRIY
;
A
#
# COMPACT_ATOMS: atom_id res chain seq x y z
N MET A 1 -8.05 13.55 21.40
CA MET A 1 -8.42 14.01 20.05
C MET A 1 -9.81 13.46 19.75
N LYS A 2 -10.83 14.31 19.51
CA LYS A 2 -12.17 13.85 19.09
C LYS A 2 -12.25 14.01 17.58
N MET A 3 -11.92 12.95 16.84
CA MET A 3 -12.04 12.94 15.38
C MET A 3 -13.31 12.16 15.01
N PRO A 4 -14.24 12.74 14.24
CA PRO A 4 -15.37 11.98 13.73
C PRO A 4 -14.83 10.92 12.75
N VAL A 5 -15.20 9.66 12.98
CA VAL A 5 -14.87 8.54 12.10
C VAL A 5 -16.18 7.90 11.67
N SER A 6 -16.30 7.63 10.38
CA SER A 6 -17.44 6.95 9.80
C SER A 6 -16.96 5.70 9.08
N LEU A 7 -17.63 4.58 9.35
CA LEU A 7 -17.47 3.37 8.56
C LEU A 7 -18.46 3.45 7.39
N LEU A 8 -17.93 3.32 6.18
CA LEU A 8 -18.73 3.38 4.95
C LEU A 8 -18.72 2.00 4.28
N GLU A 9 -19.89 1.53 3.87
CA GLU A 9 -20.02 0.29 3.11
C GLU A 9 -19.49 0.48 1.68
N THR A 10 -18.64 -0.44 1.21
CA THR A 10 -17.99 -0.31 -0.10
C THR A 10 -18.98 -0.29 -1.25
N ASN A 11 -20.07 -1.06 -1.15
CA ASN A 11 -21.15 -1.11 -2.14
C ASN A 11 -21.90 0.22 -2.28
N ASP A 12 -21.79 1.10 -1.28
CA ASP A 12 -22.52 2.36 -1.22
C ASP A 12 -21.69 3.52 -1.75
N LEU A 13 -20.40 3.30 -2.02
CA LEU A 13 -19.45 4.35 -2.40
C LEU A 13 -19.94 5.18 -3.60
N ASN A 14 -20.62 4.54 -4.56
CA ASN A 14 -21.21 5.22 -5.72
C ASN A 14 -22.35 6.17 -5.35
N ARG A 15 -23.15 5.88 -4.31
CA ARG A 15 -24.33 6.67 -3.91
C ARG A 15 -24.07 7.67 -2.78
N LEU A 16 -23.05 7.46 -1.96
CA LEU A 16 -22.77 8.29 -0.78
C LEU A 16 -22.34 9.72 -1.12
N ASP A 17 -22.81 10.73 -0.40
CA ASP A 17 -22.21 12.06 -0.52
C ASP A 17 -20.82 12.04 0.14
N LEU A 18 -19.77 12.37 -0.63
CA LEU A 18 -18.39 12.39 -0.16
C LEU A 18 -17.95 13.78 0.35
N ASN A 19 -18.75 14.82 0.12
CA ASN A 19 -18.43 16.20 0.51
C ASN A 19 -18.08 16.38 2.00
N PRO A 20 -18.71 15.65 2.96
CA PRO A 20 -18.36 15.77 4.37
C PRO A 20 -16.98 15.19 4.73
N TYR A 21 -16.38 14.40 3.85
CA TYR A 21 -15.14 13.66 4.11
C TYR A 21 -13.97 14.29 3.35
N ASN A 22 -12.83 14.41 4.02
CA ASN A 22 -11.59 14.94 3.46
C ASN A 22 -10.47 13.90 3.33
N VAL A 23 -10.59 12.79 4.05
CA VAL A 23 -9.70 11.65 4.02
C VAL A 23 -10.54 10.39 3.94
N LEU A 24 -10.23 9.53 2.98
CA LEU A 24 -10.83 8.20 2.83
C LEU A 24 -9.74 7.16 2.95
N ILE A 25 -10.00 6.12 3.75
CA ILE A 25 -9.10 4.98 3.93
C ILE A 25 -9.77 3.77 3.28
N LEU A 26 -9.16 3.26 2.23
CA LEU A 26 -9.55 2.05 1.53
C LEU A 26 -8.78 0.85 2.11
N SER A 27 -9.49 0.03 2.89
CA SER A 27 -8.99 -1.26 3.35
C SER A 27 -8.89 -2.25 2.19
N GLU A 28 -8.11 -3.32 2.34
CA GLU A 28 -8.08 -4.39 1.36
C GLU A 28 -9.50 -4.92 1.03
N GLY A 29 -9.81 -5.06 -0.26
CA GLY A 29 -11.11 -5.52 -0.72
C GLY A 29 -11.41 -5.15 -2.17
N THR A 30 -12.63 -5.48 -2.60
CA THR A 30 -13.15 -5.17 -3.93
C THR A 30 -14.06 -3.94 -3.85
N TYR A 31 -13.97 -3.09 -4.88
CA TYR A 31 -14.73 -1.83 -4.97
C TYR A 31 -15.64 -1.83 -6.21
N PRO A 32 -16.82 -1.19 -6.14
CA PRO A 32 -17.78 -1.21 -7.23
C PRO A 32 -17.28 -0.43 -8.45
N ASN A 33 -17.74 -0.86 -9.62
CA ASN A 33 -17.53 -0.14 -10.87
C ASN A 33 -18.11 1.29 -10.77
N GLY A 34 -17.39 2.29 -11.26
CA GLY A 34 -17.79 3.71 -11.18
C GLY A 34 -17.30 4.46 -9.93
N ALA A 35 -16.85 3.76 -8.87
CA ALA A 35 -16.28 4.41 -7.69
C ALA A 35 -15.03 5.22 -8.05
N ALA A 36 -14.25 4.74 -9.02
CA ALA A 36 -13.05 5.41 -9.49
C ALA A 36 -13.32 6.83 -9.98
N GLU A 37 -14.31 7.04 -10.86
CA GLU A 37 -14.61 8.37 -11.40
C GLU A 37 -15.09 9.33 -10.31
N LYS A 38 -15.89 8.83 -9.38
CA LYS A 38 -16.32 9.62 -8.23
C LYS A 38 -15.15 10.02 -7.33
N LEU A 39 -14.24 9.07 -7.06
CA LEU A 39 -13.03 9.34 -6.28
C LEU A 39 -12.08 10.29 -7.02
N LYS A 40 -11.99 10.26 -8.36
CA LYS A 40 -11.21 11.25 -9.14
C LYS A 40 -11.75 12.66 -8.94
N THR A 41 -13.08 12.85 -9.02
CA THR A 41 -13.70 14.16 -8.76
C THR A 41 -13.42 14.61 -7.33
N TRP A 42 -13.61 13.72 -6.36
CA TRP A 42 -13.34 14.02 -4.95
C TRP A 42 -11.86 14.33 -4.66
N LEU A 43 -10.92 13.62 -5.30
CA LEU A 43 -9.48 13.92 -5.24
C LEU A 43 -9.17 15.28 -5.89
N ALA A 44 -9.82 15.61 -7.01
CA ALA A 44 -9.67 16.90 -7.67
C ALA A 44 -10.14 18.08 -6.81
N GLU A 45 -10.86 17.85 -5.71
CA GLU A 45 -11.24 18.86 -4.71
C GLU A 45 -10.16 19.12 -3.65
N GLY A 46 -9.04 18.38 -3.65
CA GLY A 46 -7.96 18.55 -2.67
C GLY A 46 -8.07 17.63 -1.45
N ASN A 47 -8.75 16.50 -1.62
CA ASN A 47 -8.90 15.48 -0.58
C ASN A 47 -7.82 14.39 -0.69
N THR A 48 -7.72 13.52 0.33
CA THR A 48 -6.67 12.49 0.40
C THR A 48 -7.25 11.08 0.43
N LEU A 49 -6.84 10.26 -0.53
CA LEU A 49 -7.15 8.84 -0.56
C LEU A 49 -5.97 8.03 -0.02
N ILE A 50 -6.20 7.23 1.01
CA ILE A 50 -5.22 6.28 1.55
C ILE A 50 -5.69 4.88 1.17
N ALA A 51 -4.89 4.11 0.45
CA ALA A 51 -5.24 2.76 0.01
C ALA A 51 -4.22 1.74 0.51
N LEU A 52 -4.74 0.62 1.05
CA LEU A 52 -3.94 -0.41 1.70
C LEU A 52 -3.95 -1.71 0.89
N GLN A 53 -2.78 -2.34 0.71
CA GLN A 53 -2.65 -3.68 0.11
C GLN A 53 -3.41 -3.77 -1.22
N GLY A 54 -4.33 -4.74 -1.38
CA GLY A 54 -5.13 -4.91 -2.59
C GLY A 54 -5.94 -3.67 -3.01
N ALA A 55 -6.33 -2.79 -2.09
CA ALA A 55 -7.01 -1.54 -2.45
C ALA A 55 -6.10 -0.55 -3.17
N ALA A 56 -4.80 -0.55 -2.84
CA ALA A 56 -3.84 0.25 -3.57
C ALA A 56 -3.61 -0.29 -5.00
N GLN A 57 -3.64 -1.62 -5.19
CA GLN A 57 -3.66 -2.20 -6.53
C GLN A 57 -4.91 -1.80 -7.31
N TRP A 58 -6.09 -1.82 -6.66
CA TRP A 58 -7.33 -1.36 -7.27
C TRP A 58 -7.26 0.13 -7.67
N ALA A 59 -6.72 0.99 -6.83
CA ALA A 59 -6.55 2.42 -7.11
C ALA A 59 -5.67 2.67 -8.34
N ILE A 60 -4.56 1.92 -8.46
CA ILE A 60 -3.70 1.94 -9.64
C ILE A 60 -4.46 1.47 -10.89
N ARG A 61 -5.06 0.27 -10.84
CA ARG A 61 -5.79 -0.33 -11.99
C ARG A 61 -6.97 0.51 -12.45
N SER A 62 -7.53 1.30 -11.53
CA SER A 62 -8.65 2.21 -11.78
C SER A 62 -8.21 3.62 -12.23
N ASN A 63 -6.91 3.82 -12.45
CA ASN A 63 -6.31 5.09 -12.87
C ASN A 63 -6.58 6.26 -11.89
N LEU A 64 -6.63 6.00 -10.58
CA LEU A 64 -6.61 7.06 -9.57
C LEU A 64 -5.21 7.68 -9.43
N THR A 65 -4.20 6.95 -9.86
CA THR A 65 -2.79 7.34 -9.92
C THR A 65 -2.07 6.50 -10.98
N ASP A 66 -1.03 7.05 -11.61
CA ASP A 66 -0.25 6.33 -12.65
C ASP A 66 0.93 5.54 -12.06
N GLU A 67 0.83 5.12 -10.81
CA GLU A 67 1.81 4.22 -10.19
C GLU A 67 1.73 2.83 -10.80
N LYS A 68 2.77 2.01 -10.60
CA LYS A 68 2.86 0.70 -11.24
C LYS A 68 2.94 -0.42 -10.23
N ILE A 69 2.13 -1.45 -10.45
CA ILE A 69 2.24 -2.72 -9.75
C ILE A 69 3.46 -3.45 -10.29
N LYS A 70 4.26 -4.04 -9.40
CA LYS A 70 5.32 -4.97 -9.79
C LYS A 70 4.72 -6.37 -9.74
N GLU A 71 4.54 -6.98 -10.91
CA GLU A 71 4.13 -8.38 -11.00
C GLU A 71 5.36 -9.27 -10.76
N PRO A 72 5.37 -10.15 -9.73
CA PRO A 72 6.44 -11.11 -9.52
C PRO A 72 6.64 -11.99 -10.75
N LYS A 73 7.88 -12.41 -11.02
CA LYS A 73 8.14 -13.36 -12.11
C LYS A 73 7.40 -14.68 -11.86
N PRO A 74 6.74 -15.25 -12.88
CA PRO A 74 6.08 -16.53 -12.73
C PRO A 74 7.11 -17.62 -12.44
N LEU A 75 6.80 -18.46 -11.45
CA LEU A 75 7.65 -19.58 -11.07
C LEU A 75 7.65 -20.64 -12.18
N ASP A 76 8.84 -21.12 -12.57
CA ASP A 76 8.97 -22.23 -13.51
C ASP A 76 8.68 -23.56 -12.80
N LEU A 77 7.49 -24.08 -13.03
CA LEU A 77 7.01 -25.32 -12.41
C LEU A 77 7.13 -26.55 -13.31
N ARG A 78 7.73 -26.43 -14.51
CA ARG A 78 7.70 -27.53 -15.51
C ARG A 78 8.38 -28.81 -15.03
N ASN A 79 9.38 -28.70 -14.16
CA ASN A 79 10.14 -29.83 -13.61
C ASN A 79 9.67 -30.25 -12.21
N VAL A 80 8.58 -29.69 -11.70
CA VAL A 80 8.06 -30.00 -10.36
C VAL A 80 7.09 -31.19 -10.46
N PRO A 81 7.31 -32.29 -9.71
CA PRO A 81 6.37 -33.41 -9.67
C PRO A 81 4.96 -32.95 -9.30
N PHE A 82 3.94 -33.54 -9.91
CA PHE A 82 2.55 -33.11 -9.73
C PHE A 82 2.12 -33.04 -8.26
N GLU A 83 2.51 -34.04 -7.46
CA GLU A 83 2.27 -34.11 -6.01
C GLU A 83 2.81 -32.90 -5.23
N ASN A 84 3.88 -32.27 -5.73
CA ASN A 84 4.52 -31.12 -5.08
C ASN A 84 4.05 -29.78 -5.63
N LEU A 85 3.31 -29.74 -6.75
CA LEU A 85 2.89 -28.48 -7.38
C LEU A 85 2.13 -27.56 -6.43
N SER A 86 1.20 -28.11 -5.63
CA SER A 86 0.41 -27.32 -4.68
C SER A 86 1.31 -26.72 -3.58
N ARG A 87 2.22 -27.52 -3.02
CA ARG A 87 3.16 -27.06 -1.99
C ARG A 87 4.11 -26.00 -2.53
N THR A 88 4.66 -26.19 -3.73
CA THR A 88 5.58 -25.24 -4.36
C THR A 88 4.90 -23.92 -4.69
N ARG A 89 3.63 -23.93 -5.12
CA ARG A 89 2.84 -22.70 -5.30
C ARG A 89 2.59 -22.00 -3.96
N GLY A 90 2.15 -22.74 -2.95
CA GLY A 90 1.87 -22.19 -1.62
C GLY A 90 3.11 -21.60 -0.93
N ALA A 91 4.30 -22.12 -1.23
CA ALA A 91 5.57 -21.60 -0.73
C ALA A 91 5.88 -20.17 -1.18
N GLN A 92 5.24 -19.68 -2.25
CA GLN A 92 5.42 -18.30 -2.72
C GLN A 92 4.57 -17.30 -1.93
N ASN A 93 3.62 -17.77 -1.11
CA ASN A 93 2.75 -16.90 -0.34
C ASN A 93 3.45 -16.35 0.90
N ILE A 94 3.21 -15.08 1.20
CA ILE A 94 3.70 -14.41 2.41
C ILE A 94 2.55 -14.34 3.41
N ALA A 95 2.43 -15.36 4.26
CA ALA A 95 1.44 -15.38 5.33
C ALA A 95 1.77 -14.43 6.50
N GLY A 96 3.04 -13.99 6.60
CA GLY A 96 3.52 -13.12 7.66
C GLY A 96 5.04 -13.11 7.74
N ALA A 97 5.64 -12.01 7.30
CA ALA A 97 7.07 -11.78 7.43
C ALA A 97 7.36 -10.29 7.67
N ILE A 98 8.53 -10.02 8.23
CA ILE A 98 8.99 -8.70 8.61
C ILE A 98 10.10 -8.29 7.67
N PHE A 99 9.96 -7.10 7.09
CA PHE A 99 10.90 -6.55 6.13
C PHE A 99 11.38 -5.15 6.53
N GLU A 100 12.67 -4.86 6.36
CA GLU A 100 13.24 -3.53 6.50
C GLU A 100 12.92 -2.68 5.26
N ALA A 101 12.40 -1.48 5.51
CA ALA A 101 12.31 -0.42 4.51
C ALA A 101 13.04 0.83 4.99
N LYS A 102 13.63 1.53 4.02
CA LYS A 102 14.24 2.83 4.18
C LYS A 102 13.23 3.93 3.83
N LEU A 103 13.06 4.90 4.71
CA LEU A 103 12.19 6.06 4.55
C LEU A 103 12.96 7.28 4.09
N ASP A 104 12.31 8.11 3.29
CA ASP A 104 12.71 9.50 3.04
C ASP A 104 12.18 10.40 4.16
N LEU A 105 13.05 10.72 5.12
CA LEU A 105 12.72 11.56 6.29
C LEU A 105 12.37 13.02 5.93
N THR A 106 12.61 13.45 4.70
CA THR A 106 12.23 14.80 4.25
C THR A 106 10.75 14.90 3.86
N HIS A 107 10.10 13.76 3.59
CA HIS A 107 8.70 13.71 3.22
C HIS A 107 7.79 13.86 4.46
N PRO A 108 6.69 14.64 4.41
CA PRO A 108 5.80 14.85 5.57
C PRO A 108 5.26 13.56 6.19
N LEU A 109 5.01 12.54 5.36
CA LEU A 109 4.56 11.23 5.84
C LEU A 109 5.58 10.51 6.74
N ALA A 110 6.87 10.83 6.65
CA ALA A 110 7.92 10.25 7.47
C ALA A 110 8.21 11.06 8.75
N PHE A 111 7.42 12.11 9.04
CA PHE A 111 7.63 12.95 10.23
C PHE A 111 7.63 12.13 11.53
N GLY A 112 8.66 12.33 12.35
CA GLY A 112 8.83 11.64 13.63
C GLY A 112 9.14 10.14 13.53
N GLN A 113 9.47 9.64 12.34
CA GLN A 113 9.84 8.24 12.11
C GLN A 113 11.35 8.04 12.00
N ASN A 114 11.79 6.79 12.11
CA ASN A 114 13.19 6.42 11.89
C ASN A 114 13.47 6.20 10.39
N GLU A 115 14.72 6.43 9.97
CA GLU A 115 15.13 6.21 8.57
C GLU A 115 14.94 4.74 8.15
N LYS A 116 15.20 3.80 9.05
CA LYS A 116 14.98 2.37 8.84
C LYS A 116 13.84 1.89 9.72
N MET A 117 12.85 1.23 9.11
CA MET A 117 11.67 0.73 9.80
C MET A 117 11.32 -0.68 9.37
N ALA A 118 10.75 -1.44 10.30
CA ALA A 118 10.26 -2.78 10.05
C ALA A 118 8.78 -2.74 9.63
N PHE A 119 8.49 -3.26 8.45
CA PHE A 119 7.16 -3.42 7.87
C PHE A 119 6.73 -4.87 8.01
N PHE A 120 5.47 -5.08 8.40
CA PHE A 120 4.88 -6.41 8.44
C PHE A 120 4.12 -6.66 7.15
N LYS A 121 4.53 -7.69 6.41
CA LYS A 121 3.95 -8.07 5.13
C LYS A 121 3.17 -9.37 5.27
N SER A 122 1.92 -9.34 4.79
CA SER A 122 1.00 -10.48 4.79
C SER A 122 0.32 -10.69 3.43
N SER A 123 0.95 -10.17 2.37
CA SER A 123 0.48 -10.28 0.98
C SER A 123 1.67 -10.19 0.02
N GLU A 124 1.46 -10.68 -1.20
CA GLU A 124 2.43 -10.67 -2.30
C GLU A 124 2.32 -9.39 -3.15
N THR A 125 1.57 -8.39 -2.67
CA THR A 125 1.41 -7.11 -3.35
C THR A 125 2.72 -6.33 -3.37
N LEU A 126 3.26 -6.08 -4.56
CA LEU A 126 4.48 -5.31 -4.76
C LEU A 126 4.22 -4.11 -5.66
N TYR A 127 4.89 -3.00 -5.38
CA TYR A 127 4.83 -1.78 -6.17
C TYR A 127 6.20 -1.40 -6.70
N GLN A 128 6.24 -0.92 -7.94
CA GLN A 128 7.43 -0.30 -8.49
C GLN A 128 7.69 1.02 -7.77
N ILE A 129 8.93 1.48 -7.87
CA ILE A 129 9.28 2.83 -7.44
C ILE A 129 8.58 3.81 -8.36
N SER A 130 8.04 4.88 -7.79
CA SER A 130 7.40 5.91 -8.58
C SER A 130 8.40 6.56 -9.53
N ALA A 131 7.96 6.84 -10.75
CA ALA A 131 8.71 7.65 -11.70
C ALA A 131 8.69 9.15 -11.31
N VAL A 132 7.79 9.55 -10.42
CA VAL A 132 7.69 10.93 -9.93
C VAL A 132 8.73 11.14 -8.80
N PRO A 133 9.63 12.13 -8.93
CA PRO A 133 10.59 12.45 -7.88
C PRO A 133 9.92 12.72 -6.54
N GLY A 134 10.44 12.12 -5.47
CA GLY A 134 9.94 12.30 -4.10
C GLY A 134 8.63 11.57 -3.76
N ALA A 135 7.99 10.89 -4.72
CA ALA A 135 6.72 10.21 -4.45
C ALA A 135 6.88 8.88 -3.69
N THR A 136 8.00 8.17 -3.85
CA THR A 136 8.27 6.97 -3.05
C THR A 136 8.84 7.35 -1.69
N VAL A 137 8.00 7.29 -0.66
CA VAL A 137 8.32 7.68 0.72
C VAL A 137 9.08 6.57 1.46
N ALA A 138 8.74 5.31 1.22
CA ALA A 138 9.43 4.17 1.81
C ALA A 138 9.73 3.11 0.75
N ARG A 139 10.95 2.57 0.79
CA ARG A 139 11.46 1.56 -0.14
C ARG A 139 12.06 0.40 0.65
N TYR A 140 11.68 -0.85 0.33
CA TYR A 140 12.36 -2.00 0.92
C TYR A 140 13.84 -2.00 0.54
N THR A 141 14.71 -2.36 1.48
CA THR A 141 16.17 -2.33 1.26
C THR A 141 16.62 -3.45 0.33
N ASP A 142 17.91 -3.47 -0.03
CA ASP A 142 18.50 -4.54 -0.85
C ASP A 142 18.62 -5.88 -0.08
N GLN A 143 18.65 -5.79 1.26
CA GLN A 143 18.58 -6.91 2.18
C GLN A 143 17.38 -6.71 3.13
N PRO A 144 16.14 -6.84 2.63
CA PRO A 144 14.97 -6.42 3.37
C PRO A 144 14.55 -7.45 4.41
N TYR A 145 14.92 -8.72 4.29
CA TYR A 145 14.43 -9.75 5.21
C TYR A 145 14.93 -9.54 6.64
N ILE A 146 14.00 -9.50 7.61
CA ILE A 146 14.29 -9.49 9.04
C ILE A 146 13.91 -10.83 9.69
N SER A 147 12.67 -11.28 9.51
CA SER A 147 12.13 -12.47 10.17
C SER A 147 10.84 -12.97 9.50
N GLY A 148 10.50 -14.25 9.71
CA GLY A 148 9.28 -14.87 9.18
C GLY A 148 9.59 -15.82 8.02
N TYR A 149 8.58 -16.14 7.21
CA TYR A 149 8.76 -16.99 6.03
C TYR A 149 8.58 -16.20 4.74
N VAL A 150 9.52 -16.38 3.81
CA VAL A 150 9.47 -15.90 2.43
C VAL A 150 10.29 -16.86 1.58
N SER A 151 9.83 -17.16 0.36
CA SER A 151 10.64 -17.91 -0.59
C SER A 151 11.83 -17.08 -1.09
N ASP A 152 12.90 -17.73 -1.53
CA ASP A 152 14.04 -17.02 -2.10
C ASP A 152 13.65 -16.21 -3.34
N GLU A 153 12.74 -16.74 -4.17
CA GLU A 153 12.25 -16.05 -5.37
C GLU A 153 11.50 -14.77 -5.00
N MET A 154 10.55 -14.87 -4.05
CA MET A 154 9.77 -13.72 -3.60
C MET A 154 10.65 -12.70 -2.88
N LEU A 155 11.65 -13.15 -2.12
CA LEU A 155 12.62 -12.25 -1.49
C LEU A 155 13.39 -11.43 -2.54
N GLN A 156 13.76 -12.01 -3.69
CA GLN A 156 14.34 -11.22 -4.78
C GLN A 156 13.35 -10.22 -5.37
N GLU A 157 12.08 -10.58 -5.46
CA GLU A 157 11.05 -9.68 -6.00
C GLU A 157 10.73 -8.51 -5.07
N ILE A 158 10.85 -8.66 -3.75
CA ILE A 158 10.60 -7.58 -2.77
C ILE A 158 11.70 -6.50 -2.79
N LYS A 159 12.95 -6.89 -3.05
CA LYS A 159 14.11 -5.98 -2.99
C LYS A 159 13.89 -4.71 -3.81
N GLY A 160 14.13 -3.57 -3.17
CA GLY A 160 14.03 -2.26 -3.80
C GLY A 160 12.62 -1.85 -4.19
N THR A 161 11.56 -2.61 -3.88
CA THR A 161 10.18 -2.22 -4.20
C THR A 161 9.69 -1.14 -3.24
N ALA A 162 8.63 -0.43 -3.65
CA ALA A 162 8.05 0.62 -2.82
C ALA A 162 7.14 0.02 -1.74
N ALA A 163 7.37 0.42 -0.49
CA ALA A 163 6.53 0.07 0.66
C ALA A 163 5.44 1.13 0.91
N LEU A 164 5.76 2.41 0.64
CA LEU A 164 4.85 3.54 0.75
C LEU A 164 5.10 4.52 -0.40
N ILE A 165 4.04 4.82 -1.15
CA ILE A 165 4.04 5.85 -2.19
C ILE A 165 3.02 6.92 -1.82
N SER A 166 3.36 8.17 -2.06
CA SER A 166 2.48 9.32 -1.93
C SER A 166 2.60 10.18 -3.17
N ARG A 167 1.50 10.36 -3.89
CA ARG A 167 1.51 11.08 -5.15
C ARG A 167 0.28 11.97 -5.30
N LYS A 168 0.48 13.15 -5.87
CA LYS A 168 -0.60 14.05 -6.27
C LYS A 168 -1.48 13.44 -7.34
N SER A 169 -2.79 13.59 -7.17
CA SER A 169 -3.81 13.27 -8.16
C SER A 169 -4.84 14.40 -8.18
N GLY A 170 -4.86 15.17 -9.27
CA GLY A 170 -5.55 16.46 -9.30
C GLY A 170 -4.95 17.44 -8.30
N ARG A 171 -5.80 18.01 -7.42
CA ARG A 171 -5.38 18.87 -6.30
C ARG A 171 -5.15 18.10 -5.01
N GLY A 172 -5.53 16.82 -4.97
CA GLY A 172 -5.45 15.95 -3.80
C GLY A 172 -4.27 14.99 -3.86
N ASN A 173 -4.25 14.05 -2.94
CA ASN A 173 -3.17 13.07 -2.79
C ASN A 173 -3.71 11.64 -2.73
N VAL A 174 -3.01 10.73 -3.40
CA VAL A 174 -3.21 9.29 -3.31
C VAL A 174 -1.99 8.70 -2.61
N ILE A 175 -2.23 8.06 -1.47
CA ILE A 175 -1.22 7.42 -0.63
C ILE A 175 -1.44 5.92 -0.68
N LEU A 176 -0.44 5.18 -1.15
CA LEU A 176 -0.50 3.74 -1.36
C LEU A 176 0.44 3.05 -0.39
N PHE A 177 -0.10 2.18 0.46
CA PHE A 177 0.68 1.28 1.28
C PHE A 177 0.71 -0.12 0.65
N ALA A 178 1.92 -0.69 0.49
CA ALA A 178 2.11 -2.08 0.07
C ALA A 178 1.53 -3.06 1.09
N ASP A 179 1.64 -2.72 2.37
CA ASP A 179 1.20 -3.54 3.49
C ASP A 179 0.18 -2.79 4.35
N ASN A 180 -0.43 -3.47 5.32
CA ASN A 180 -1.29 -2.82 6.30
C ASN A 180 -0.45 -2.19 7.42
N PRO A 181 -0.40 -0.84 7.56
CA PRO A 181 0.40 -0.18 8.60
C PRO A 181 -0.15 -0.35 10.02
N ASN A 182 -1.34 -0.95 10.18
CA ASN A 182 -2.01 -1.19 11.45
C ASN A 182 -2.34 -2.67 11.66
N PHE A 183 -1.55 -3.57 11.06
CA PHE A 183 -1.84 -5.00 11.06
C PHE A 183 -2.14 -5.53 12.48
N ARG A 184 -3.39 -5.98 12.67
CA ARG A 184 -3.94 -6.55 13.91
C ARG A 184 -3.69 -5.73 15.19
N ALA A 185 -3.49 -4.41 15.09
CA ALA A 185 -3.28 -3.50 16.21
C ALA A 185 -2.13 -3.87 17.20
N PHE A 186 -1.21 -4.76 16.82
CA PHE A 186 0.00 -5.06 17.60
C PHE A 186 1.26 -4.54 16.93
N TRP A 187 1.23 -4.33 15.60
CA TRP A 187 2.38 -3.83 14.85
C TRP A 187 2.41 -2.29 14.87
N TYR A 188 2.89 -1.72 15.98
CA TYR A 188 2.94 -0.27 16.16
C TYR A 188 4.01 0.42 15.30
N GLY A 189 4.98 -0.32 14.78
CA GLY A 189 6.11 0.22 14.04
C GLY A 189 5.69 1.14 12.90
N THR A 190 4.70 0.75 12.09
CA THR A 190 4.23 1.53 10.93
C THR A 190 2.96 2.36 11.20
N ASN A 191 2.42 2.32 12.42
CA ASN A 191 1.21 3.07 12.80
C ASN A 191 1.40 4.60 12.63
N GLY A 192 2.59 5.11 12.97
CA GLY A 192 2.92 6.53 12.82
C GLY A 192 2.81 7.02 11.37
N LEU A 193 3.14 6.16 10.40
CA LEU A 193 2.97 6.48 8.97
C LEU A 193 1.51 6.63 8.58
N MET A 194 0.61 5.80 9.13
CA MET A 194 -0.83 5.96 8.92
C MET A 194 -1.33 7.28 9.52
N LEU A 195 -0.91 7.62 10.74
CA LEU A 195 -1.29 8.88 11.37
C LEU A 195 -0.83 10.08 10.55
N ASN A 196 0.42 10.06 10.08
CA ASN A 196 0.93 11.10 9.19
C ASN A 196 0.16 11.14 7.87
N ALA A 197 -0.26 10.01 7.31
CA ALA A 197 -1.09 9.98 6.10
C ALA A 197 -2.44 10.67 6.31
N ILE A 198 -3.07 10.44 7.47
CA ILE A 198 -4.36 11.06 7.83
C ILE A 198 -4.20 12.57 8.05
N PHE A 199 -3.19 13.01 8.80
CA PHE A 199 -3.08 14.40 9.24
C PHE A 199 -2.24 15.29 8.32
N LEU A 200 -1.23 14.73 7.66
CA LEU A 200 -0.26 15.45 6.83
C LEU A 200 -0.41 15.12 5.34
N GLY A 201 -1.25 14.17 4.94
CA GLY A 201 -1.46 13.82 3.54
C GLY A 201 -2.07 14.92 2.67
N ARG A 202 -2.41 16.09 3.22
CA ARG A 202 -3.03 17.24 2.54
C ARG A 202 -2.13 18.48 2.43
N ILE A 203 -0.94 18.47 3.05
CA ILE A 203 -0.15 19.69 3.23
C ILE A 203 0.88 19.97 2.13
N TYR A 204 0.98 19.11 1.11
CA TYR A 204 1.96 19.21 0.04
C TYR A 204 1.33 19.09 -1.34
#